data_AF-A0A3B3YVV6-F1
#
_entry.id   AF-A0A3B3YVV6-F1
#
_cell.length_a   1.000
_cell.length_b   1.000
_cell.length_c   1.000
_cell.angle_alpha   90.00
_cell.angle_beta   90.00
_cell.angle_gamma   90.00
#
_symmetry.space_group_name_H-M   'P 1'
#
loop_
_entity.id
_entity.type
_entity.pdbx_description
1 polymer ?
#
loop_
_entity_poly.entity_id
_entity_poly.type
_entity_poly.pdbx_seq_one_letter_code
_entity_poly.pdbx_strand_id
1 'polypeptide(L)' 'FVPSIRDIFGFIGASAAAMLIFILPSAFYIKLVKKESMKSMQKIGAMAFLILGFVVMIGCMSLIIYDWIVNSMKDKGH' A
#
# COMPACT_ATOMS: atom_id res chain seq x y z
N PHE A 1 4.61 -11.67 23.45
CA PHE A 1 4.92 -10.65 22.43
C PHE A 1 3.63 -9.97 22.02
N VAL A 2 3.38 -8.78 22.55
CA VAL A 2 2.30 -7.91 22.08
C VAL A 2 2.91 -7.06 20.97
N PRO A 3 2.40 -7.11 19.73
CA PRO A 3 2.79 -6.16 18.69
C PRO A 3 2.63 -4.74 19.24
N SER A 4 3.65 -3.90 19.07
CA SER A 4 3.56 -2.54 19.59
C SER A 4 2.41 -1.82 18.89
N ILE A 5 1.73 -0.92 19.59
CA ILE A 5 0.59 -0.19 19.02
C ILE A 5 0.96 0.53 17.71
N ARG A 6 2.23 0.94 17.58
CA ARG A 6 2.82 1.54 16.39
C ARG A 6 2.84 0.59 15.19
N ASP A 7 3.04 -0.71 15.40
CA ASP A 7 3.04 -1.72 14.35
C ASP A 7 1.62 -1.96 13.83
N ILE A 8 0.64 -2.00 14.74
CA ILE A 8 -0.78 -2.17 14.41
C ILE A 8 -1.28 -0.97 13.60
N PHE A 9 -1.01 0.26 14.08
CA PHE A 9 -1.37 1.47 13.35
C PHE A 9 -0.58 1.64 12.05
N GLY A 10 0.69 1.24 12.01
CA GLY A 10 1.49 1.23 10.80
C GLY A 10 0.92 0.30 9.73
N PHE A 11 0.52 -0.92 10.13
CA PHE A 11 -0.07 -1.90 9.23
C PHE A 11 -1.42 -1.43 8.67
N ILE A 12 -2.33 -1.05 9.57
CA ILE A 12 -3.68 -0.59 9.20
C ILE A 12 -3.58 0.70 8.39
N GLY A 13 -2.73 1.63 8.80
CA GLY A 13 -2.52 2.91 8.12
C GLY A 13 -1.94 2.75 6.72
N ALA A 14 -0.90 1.94 6.55
CA ALA A 14 -0.30 1.71 5.23
C ALA A 14 -1.25 0.95 4.28
N SER A 15 -2.01 -0.03 4.79
CA SER A 15 -3.02 -0.75 4.00
C SER A 15 -4.18 0.16 3.58
N ALA A 16 -4.73 0.94 4.52
CA ALA A 16 -5.80 1.90 4.23
C ALA A 16 -5.35 3.02 3.29
N ALA A 17 -4.15 3.56 3.49
CA ALA A 17 -3.59 4.60 2.62
C ALA A 17 -3.36 4.08 1.19
N ALA A 18 -2.79 2.88 1.03
CA ALA A 18 -2.61 2.26 -0.28
C ALA A 18 -3.96 2.03 -0.98
N MET A 19 -4.98 1.59 -0.22
CA MET A 19 -6.33 1.37 -0.74
C MET A 19 -7.01 2.67 -1.18
N LEU A 20 -6.88 3.75 -0.40
CA LEU A 20 -7.50 5.04 -0.68
C LEU A 20 -6.80 5.81 -1.81
N ILE A 21 -5.47 5.78 -1.85
CA ILE A 21 -4.69 6.60 -2.80
C ILE A 21 -4.55 5.91 -4.16
N PHE A 22 -4.37 4.59 -4.20
CA PHE A 22 -4.08 3.87 -5.45
C PHE A 22 -5.24 3.02 -5.94
N ILE A 23 -5.88 2.25 -5.06
CA ILE A 23 -6.92 1.28 -5.48
C ILE A 23 -8.24 1.99 -5.75
N LEU A 24 -8.70 2.88 -4.88
CA LEU A 24 -9.99 3.55 -5.00
C LEU A 24 -10.12 4.40 -6.29
N PRO A 25 -9.20 5.34 -6.60
CA PRO A 25 -9.31 6.14 -7.81
C PRO A 25 -9.16 5.30 -9.08
N SER A 26 -8.28 4.30 -9.10
CA SER A 26 -8.10 3.40 -10.24
C SER A 26 -9.33 2.51 -10.48
N ALA A 27 -9.91 1.96 -9.41
CA ALA A 27 -11.10 1.13 -9.48
C ALA A 27 -12.33 1.94 -9.89
N PHE A 28 -12.55 3.13 -9.30
CA PHE A 28 -13.61 4.03 -9.72
C PHE A 28 -13.42 4.49 -11.16
N TYR A 29 -12.20 4.83 -11.58
CA TYR A 29 -11.91 5.24 -12.95
C TYR A 29 -12.28 4.14 -13.97
N ILE A 30 -11.89 2.89 -13.70
CA ILE A 30 -12.23 1.75 -14.57
C ILE A 30 -13.73 1.43 -14.55
N LYS A 31 -14.42 1.60 -13.41
CA LYS A 31 -15.86 1.32 -13.29
C LYS A 31 -16.76 2.43 -13.85
N LEU A 32 -16.39 3.72 -13.68
CA LEU A 32 -17.17 4.86 -14.18
C LEU A 32 -16.94 5.08 -15.68
N VAL A 33 -15.71 4.90 -16.18
CA VAL A 33 -15.38 5.06 -17.60
C VAL A 33 -15.70 3.76 -18.34
N LYS A 34 -16.98 3.39 -18.36
CA LYS A 34 -17.50 2.22 -19.10
C LYS A 34 -17.81 2.55 -20.57
N LYS A 35 -17.72 3.84 -20.94
CA LYS A 35 -18.20 4.38 -22.22
C LYS A 35 -17.12 4.55 -23.29
N GLU A 36 -15.84 4.40 -22.95
CA GLU A 36 -14.73 4.43 -23.92
C GLU A 36 -14.08 3.07 -24.13
N SER A 37 -13.71 2.79 -25.39
CA SER A 37 -13.03 1.58 -25.82
C SER A 37 -11.76 1.34 -25.00
N MET A 38 -11.48 0.09 -24.63
CA MET A 38 -10.36 -0.32 -23.76
C MET A 38 -8.95 -0.09 -24.35
N LYS A 39 -8.84 0.73 -25.41
CA LYS A 39 -7.59 1.14 -26.06
C LYS A 39 -7.07 2.52 -25.64
N SER A 40 -7.74 3.24 -24.75
CA SER A 40 -7.24 4.54 -24.27
C SER A 40 -6.11 4.37 -23.26
N MET A 41 -5.02 5.13 -23.46
CA MET A 41 -3.82 5.22 -22.61
C MET A 41 -4.17 5.45 -21.12
N GLN A 42 -5.35 6.01 -20.84
CA GLN A 42 -5.83 6.22 -19.48
C GLN A 42 -6.13 4.93 -18.71
N LYS A 43 -6.58 3.84 -19.37
CA LYS A 43 -6.79 2.55 -18.68
C LYS A 43 -5.47 1.87 -18.32
N ILE A 44 -4.46 2.01 -19.18
CA ILE A 44 -3.10 1.54 -18.92
C ILE A 44 -2.51 2.33 -17.75
N GLY A 45 -2.69 3.65 -17.73
CA GLY A 45 -2.30 4.50 -16.61
C GLY A 45 -2.96 4.05 -15.29
N ALA A 46 -4.27 3.85 -15.27
CA ALA A 46 -4.98 3.36 -14.08
C ALA A 46 -4.48 1.98 -13.61
N MET A 47 -4.15 1.08 -14.55
CA MET A 47 -3.63 -0.24 -14.21
C MET A 47 -2.18 -0.19 -13.69
N ALA A 48 -1.34 0.65 -14.29
CA ALA A 48 0.01 0.91 -13.80
C ALA A 48 -0.01 1.55 -12.40
N PHE A 49 -0.92 2.49 -12.16
CA PHE A 49 -1.10 3.14 -10.86
C PHE A 49 -1.55 2.16 -9.78
N LEU A 50 -2.42 1.21 -10.14
CA LEU A 50 -2.85 0.13 -9.25
C LEU A 50 -1.68 -0.81 -8.90
N ILE A 51 -0.87 -1.21 -9.88
CA ILE A 51 0.33 -2.04 -9.65
C ILE A 51 1.34 -1.29 -8.77
N LEU A 52 1.62 -0.02 -9.05
CA LEU A 52 2.48 0.84 -8.23
C LEU A 52 1.97 0.91 -6.78
N GLY A 53 0.66 1.03 -6.57
CA GLY A 53 0.05 0.99 -5.25
C GLY A 53 0.35 -0.30 -4.49
N PHE A 54 0.28 -1.45 -5.15
CA PHE A 54 0.65 -2.74 -4.57
C PHE A 54 2.14 -2.81 -4.21
N VAL A 55 3.03 -2.31 -5.08
CA VAL A 55 4.47 -2.28 -4.82
C VAL A 55 4.78 -1.41 -3.61
N VAL A 56 4.18 -0.22 -3.53
CA VAL A 56 4.35 0.70 -2.39
C VAL A 56 3.80 0.07 -1.11
N MET A 57 2.63 -0.60 -1.17
CA MET A 57 2.06 -1.30 -0.02
C MET A 57 3.02 -2.38 0.52
N ILE A 58 3.57 -3.22 -0.37
CA ILE A 58 4.55 -4.25 0.02
C ILE A 58 5.81 -3.59 0.60
N GLY A 59 6.32 -2.54 -0.05
CA GLY A 59 7.49 -1.80 0.44
C GLY A 59 7.29 -1.22 1.83
N CYS A 60 6.15 -0.56 2.09
CA CYS A 60 5.81 -0.04 3.41
C CYS A 60 5.71 -1.15 4.47
N MET A 61 5.10 -2.29 4.13
CA MET A 61 5.03 -3.45 5.02
C MET A 61 6.41 -3.99 5.37
N SER A 62 7.29 -4.13 4.38
CA SER A 62 8.66 -4.58 4.59
C SER A 62 9.46 -3.61 5.47
N LEU A 63 9.29 -2.29 5.29
CA LEU A 63 9.96 -1.28 6.10
C LEU A 63 9.49 -1.29 7.57
N ILE A 64 8.19 -1.46 7.82
CA ILE A 64 7.65 -1.56 9.18
C ILE A 64 8.22 -2.80 9.89
N ILE A 65 8.24 -3.95 9.19
CA ILE A 65 8.80 -5.19 9.75
C ILE A 65 10.32 -5.06 9.98
N TYR A 66 11.04 -4.42 9.06
CA TYR A 66 12.47 -4.18 9.20
C TYR A 66 12.77 -3.29 10.41
N ASP A 67 12.04 -2.18 10.58
CA ASP A 67 12.13 -1.30 11.73
C ASP A 67 11.85 -2.08 13.03
N TRP A 68 10.87 -2.98 13.03
CA TRP A 68 10.59 -3.84 14.17
C TRP A 68 11.76 -4.75 14.54
N ILE A 69 12.36 -5.42 13.54
CA ILE A 69 13.51 -6.31 13.75
C ILE A 69 14.70 -5.52 14.32
N VAL A 70 15.01 -4.36 13.72
CA VAL A 70 16.13 -3.50 14.15
C VAL A 70 15.92 -2.97 15.57
N ASN A 71 14.72 -2.47 15.90
CA ASN A 71 14.44 -1.98 17.25
C ASN A 71 14.43 -3.11 18.29
N SER A 72 13.90 -4.29 17.94
CA SER A 72 13.91 -5.47 18.83
C SER A 72 15.32 -5.98 19.12
N MET A 73 16.26 -5.85 18.18
CA MET A 73 17.67 -6.18 18.40
C MET A 73 18.36 -5.18 19.33
N LYS A 74 17.99 -3.89 19.23
CA LYS A 74 18.55 -2.83 20.08
C LYS A 74 18.13 -2.96 21.55
N ASP A 75 16.92 -3.47 21.81
CA ASP A 75 16.38 -3.66 23.16
C ASP A 75 17.07 -4.81 23.93
N LYS A 76 17.65 -5.80 23.24
CA LYS A 76 18.38 -6.93 23.85
C LYS A 76 19.85 -6.63 24.21
N GLY A 77 20.33 -5.42 23.97
CA GLY A 77 21.72 -5.00 24.18
C GLY A 77 22.00 -4.33 25.53
N HIS A 78 21.06 -4.36 26.48
CA HIS A 78 21.20 -3.82 27.84
C HIS A 78 21.00 -4.92 28.87
#